data_AF-A0A095C9L8-F1
#
_entry.id   AF-A0A095C9L8-F1
#
_cell.length_a   1.000
_cell.length_b   1.000
_cell.length_c   1.000
_cell.angle_alpha   90.00
_cell.angle_beta   90.00
_cell.angle_gamma   90.00
#
_symmetry.space_group_name_H-M   'P 1'
#
loop_
_entity.id
_entity.type
_entity.pdbx_description
1 polymer ?
#
loop_
_entity_poly.entity_id
_entity_poly.type
_entity_poly.pdbx_seq_one_letter_code
_entity_poly.pdbx_strand_id
1 'polypeptide(L)'
;MSTFSLDQIHVQSIDAYYDPNSKTEIIEKSNFFKYKSQHFHCHIKLMINDDCITNQQYWTIGLVQACYKNYIEQRYNNYGSTLWEFHPIKTGRHQMINDSDGNQYPFYDIFNSNYVIHHGYITNKFIQLHYKDYFYPTIAWQLPYSHGNSNNVQLTEIIRRQQFWVWLLAIKHGRNYKWNSYNLINIEQDELYILNTIRWQYELHITLDPYQPIGKRLKHIDDIQYEKPIILDKNKKLPLSAINPPHCNAAQSLIWYPNNKKDQPKLIIPPKQIIVPWKQWLNDMTLNGNDEMKKLKQCQFVGELLHDKKIGIINCYRNDQKLSTDLVNLRSRSRG
;
A
#
# COMPACT_ATOMS: atom_id res chain seq x y z
N MET A 1 -3.29 -37.64 16.71
CA MET A 1 -2.62 -36.50 16.04
C MET A 1 -3.60 -35.35 15.98
N SER A 2 -3.15 -34.15 16.35
CA SER A 2 -3.98 -32.95 16.35
C SER A 2 -4.20 -32.45 14.92
N THR A 3 -5.37 -31.84 14.69
CA THR A 3 -5.61 -31.09 13.45
C THR A 3 -4.89 -29.75 13.58
N PHE A 4 -4.20 -29.31 12.52
CA PHE A 4 -3.56 -28.00 12.50
C PHE A 4 -4.59 -26.89 12.70
N SER A 5 -4.32 -26.01 13.66
CA SER A 5 -5.12 -24.87 14.06
C SER A 5 -4.20 -23.66 14.33
N LEU A 6 -4.82 -22.55 14.73
CA LEU A 6 -4.11 -21.32 15.07
C LEU A 6 -3.13 -21.52 16.23
N ASP A 7 -3.45 -22.40 17.19
CA ASP A 7 -2.69 -22.57 18.42
C ASP A 7 -1.29 -23.15 18.19
N GLN A 8 -1.07 -23.83 17.07
CA GLN A 8 0.24 -24.33 16.67
C GLN A 8 1.14 -23.25 16.05
N ILE A 9 0.61 -22.07 15.72
CA ILE A 9 1.38 -20.97 15.11
C ILE A 9 1.94 -20.07 16.20
N HIS A 10 3.23 -20.19 16.48
CA HIS A 10 3.90 -19.37 17.48
C HIS A 10 4.79 -18.31 16.86
N VAL A 11 4.51 -17.05 17.17
CA VAL A 11 5.39 -15.93 16.85
C VAL A 11 6.57 -15.94 17.82
N GLN A 12 7.78 -16.21 17.33
CA GLN A 12 9.00 -16.27 18.14
C GLN A 12 9.64 -14.88 18.29
N SER A 13 9.72 -14.12 17.19
CA SER A 13 10.21 -12.75 17.24
C SER A 13 9.62 -11.90 16.12
N ILE A 14 9.54 -10.60 16.39
CA ILE A 14 9.17 -9.55 15.43
C ILE A 14 10.21 -8.45 15.57
N ASP A 15 10.88 -8.14 14.48
CA ASP A 15 11.86 -7.05 14.40
C ASP A 15 11.44 -6.10 13.29
N ALA A 16 11.21 -4.83 13.64
CA ALA A 16 10.86 -3.78 12.69
C ALA A 16 11.74 -2.55 12.93
N TYR A 17 12.48 -2.10 11.91
CA TYR A 17 13.46 -1.03 12.07
C TYR A 17 13.75 -0.31 10.75
N TYR A 18 14.26 0.91 10.86
CA TYR A 18 14.92 1.59 9.73
C TYR A 18 16.37 1.16 9.68
N ASP A 19 16.86 0.75 8.51
CA ASP A 19 18.23 0.28 8.33
C ASP A 19 19.22 1.42 8.59
N PRO A 20 20.05 1.35 9.65
CA PRO A 20 21.00 2.40 10.00
C PRO A 20 22.13 2.55 8.98
N ASN A 21 22.35 1.55 8.12
CA ASN A 21 23.37 1.58 7.08
C ASN A 21 22.82 2.13 5.75
N SER A 22 21.51 2.27 5.62
CA SER A 22 20.88 2.90 4.46
C SER A 22 20.69 4.41 4.71
N LYS A 23 20.85 5.21 3.65
CA LYS A 23 20.61 6.66 3.65
C LYS A 23 19.88 7.03 2.37
N THR A 24 19.22 8.19 2.36
CA THR A 24 18.66 8.71 1.11
C THR A 24 19.76 8.98 0.08
N GLU A 25 19.71 8.23 -1.02
CA GLU A 25 20.57 8.41 -2.20
C GLU A 25 19.83 9.28 -3.22
N ILE A 26 20.54 10.15 -3.92
CA ILE A 26 19.96 11.03 -4.94
C ILE A 26 20.66 10.87 -6.29
N ILE A 27 19.90 11.04 -7.36
CA ILE A 27 20.40 11.03 -8.73
C ILE A 27 19.76 12.20 -9.47
N GLU A 28 20.59 13.18 -9.82
CA GLU A 28 20.20 14.27 -10.71
C GLU A 28 20.51 13.88 -12.18
N LYS A 29 19.49 13.92 -13.03
CA LYS A 29 19.62 13.81 -14.50
C LYS A 29 19.08 15.07 -15.15
N SER A 30 19.35 15.28 -16.43
CA SER A 30 18.92 16.48 -17.15
C SER A 30 17.42 16.77 -17.05
N ASN A 31 16.58 15.74 -17.11
CA ASN A 31 15.12 15.89 -17.16
C ASN A 31 14.40 15.56 -15.84
N PHE A 32 15.08 14.90 -14.91
CA PHE A 32 14.45 14.43 -13.68
C PHE A 32 15.41 14.33 -12.50
N PHE A 33 14.83 14.38 -11.32
CA PHE A 33 15.40 14.02 -10.03
C PHE A 33 14.89 12.64 -9.63
N LYS A 34 15.79 11.79 -9.13
CA LYS A 34 15.42 10.53 -8.44
C LYS A 34 16.00 10.56 -7.05
N TYR A 35 15.31 9.94 -6.13
CA TYR A 35 15.89 9.57 -4.85
C TYR A 35 15.51 8.15 -4.49
N LYS A 36 16.34 7.51 -3.68
CA LYS A 36 16.07 6.22 -3.04
C LYS A 36 16.13 6.46 -1.55
N SER A 37 15.01 6.26 -0.86
CA SER A 37 14.87 6.58 0.56
C SER A 37 15.63 5.62 1.48
N GLN A 38 15.78 5.97 2.76
CA GLN A 38 16.17 5.02 3.79
C GLN A 38 15.24 3.79 3.76
N HIS A 39 15.81 2.61 4.00
CA HIS A 39 15.05 1.36 3.99
C HIS A 39 14.35 1.12 5.33
N PHE A 40 13.11 0.66 5.25
CA PHE A 40 12.39 0.02 6.34
C PHE A 40 12.48 -1.50 6.19
N HIS A 41 12.69 -2.20 7.31
CA HIS A 41 12.78 -3.65 7.38
C HIS A 41 11.74 -4.19 8.36
N CYS A 42 11.10 -5.29 7.98
CA CYS A 42 10.24 -6.09 8.84
C CYS A 42 10.67 -7.55 8.76
N HIS A 43 11.00 -8.16 9.89
CA HIS A 43 11.41 -9.55 10.01
C HIS A 43 10.55 -10.25 11.07
N ILE A 44 10.02 -11.42 10.72
CA ILE A 44 9.20 -12.25 11.60
C ILE A 44 9.80 -13.64 11.63
N LYS A 45 9.96 -14.19 12.83
CA LYS A 45 10.29 -15.60 13.04
C LYS A 45 9.08 -16.29 13.65
N LEU A 46 8.68 -17.39 13.03
CA LEU A 46 7.55 -18.22 13.44
C LEU A 46 8.03 -19.64 13.66
N MET A 47 7.33 -20.35 14.53
CA MET A 47 7.48 -21.79 14.69
C MET A 47 6.09 -22.43 14.67
N ILE A 48 5.93 -23.41 13.78
CA ILE A 48 4.83 -24.35 13.88
C ILE A 48 5.29 -25.44 14.83
N ASN A 49 4.65 -25.52 15.98
CA ASN A 49 4.89 -26.57 16.97
C ASN A 49 3.92 -27.73 16.78
N ASP A 50 4.35 -28.86 17.30
CA ASP A 50 3.60 -30.11 17.36
C ASP A 50 3.34 -30.74 15.99
N ASP A 51 3.53 -32.05 15.97
CA ASP A 51 3.26 -32.86 14.81
C ASP A 51 1.74 -32.91 14.55
N CYS A 52 1.31 -32.28 13.45
CA CYS A 52 -0.10 -32.05 13.14
C CYS A 52 -0.44 -32.34 11.67
N ILE A 53 -1.74 -32.46 11.39
CA ILE A 53 -2.25 -32.73 10.04
C ILE A 53 -3.24 -31.62 9.64
N THR A 54 -3.12 -31.09 8.42
CA THR A 54 -3.95 -29.98 7.93
C THR A 54 -5.32 -30.40 7.38
N ASN A 55 -5.63 -31.70 7.32
CA ASN A 55 -6.92 -32.25 6.87
C ASN A 55 -7.41 -31.64 5.54
N GLN A 56 -6.53 -31.57 4.54
CA GLN A 56 -6.82 -31.01 3.20
C GLN A 56 -7.15 -29.51 3.19
N GLN A 57 -6.85 -28.78 4.27
CA GLN A 57 -6.97 -27.32 4.31
C GLN A 57 -5.63 -26.65 4.02
N TYR A 58 -5.68 -25.56 3.26
CA TYR A 58 -4.52 -24.69 3.04
C TYR A 58 -4.52 -23.58 4.08
N TRP A 59 -3.32 -23.21 4.52
CA TRP A 59 -3.14 -21.99 5.27
C TRP A 59 -2.11 -21.09 4.60
N THR A 60 -2.27 -19.80 4.76
CA THR A 60 -1.24 -18.83 4.39
C THR A 60 -0.95 -17.95 5.59
N ILE A 61 0.32 -17.84 5.95
CA ILE A 61 0.77 -16.88 6.95
C ILE A 61 1.54 -15.79 6.21
N GLY A 62 1.20 -14.52 6.38
CA GLY A 62 1.88 -13.47 5.62
C GLY A 62 1.66 -12.06 6.14
N LEU A 63 2.45 -11.14 5.57
CA LEU A 63 2.51 -9.74 5.91
C LEU A 63 1.69 -8.90 4.93
N VAL A 64 0.67 -8.22 5.44
CA VAL A 64 -0.15 -7.27 4.70
C VAL A 64 0.19 -5.86 5.17
N GLN A 65 0.67 -5.01 4.27
CA GLN A 65 0.88 -3.58 4.56
C GLN A 65 -0.25 -2.74 3.94
N ALA A 66 -0.67 -1.70 4.66
CA ALA A 66 -1.57 -0.69 4.11
C ALA A 66 -1.14 0.73 4.52
N CYS A 67 -1.24 1.66 3.58
CA CYS A 67 -1.02 3.08 3.78
C CYS A 67 -2.29 3.72 4.35
N TYR A 68 -2.21 4.40 5.50
CA TYR A 68 -3.37 5.04 6.15
C TYR A 68 -3.30 6.58 6.16
N LYS A 69 -2.10 7.15 6.09
CA LYS A 69 -1.91 8.57 5.80
C LYS A 69 -0.92 8.71 4.66
N ASN A 70 -1.28 9.54 3.69
CA ASN A 70 -0.48 9.81 2.53
C ASN A 70 -0.40 11.32 2.27
N TYR A 71 0.80 11.86 2.30
CA TYR A 71 1.11 13.21 1.86
C TYR A 71 2.42 13.18 1.08
N ILE A 72 2.35 13.41 -0.22
CA ILE A 72 3.53 13.44 -1.09
C ILE A 72 3.38 14.65 -2.00
N GLU A 73 4.13 15.71 -1.72
CA GLU A 73 4.09 16.97 -2.42
C GLU A 73 5.42 17.22 -3.14
N GLN A 74 5.36 17.71 -4.37
CA GLN A 74 6.50 18.31 -5.06
C GLN A 74 6.18 19.77 -5.34
N ARG A 75 6.98 20.69 -4.81
CA ARG A 75 6.75 22.13 -4.94
C ARG A 75 7.58 22.72 -6.06
N TYR A 76 6.95 23.60 -6.81
CA TYR A 76 7.56 24.30 -7.93
C TYR A 76 7.55 25.82 -7.66
N ASN A 77 8.26 26.28 -6.64
CA ASN A 77 8.30 27.69 -6.21
C ASN A 77 6.88 28.27 -6.00
N ASN A 78 6.68 29.54 -6.34
CA ASN A 78 5.44 30.28 -6.21
C ASN A 78 4.36 29.85 -7.24
N TYR A 79 4.63 28.87 -8.10
CA TYR A 79 3.69 28.45 -9.15
C TYR A 79 2.64 27.48 -8.64
N GLY A 80 3.01 26.58 -7.72
CA GLY A 80 2.13 25.54 -7.20
C GLY A 80 2.86 24.24 -6.90
N SER A 81 2.08 23.18 -6.74
CA SER A 81 2.58 21.87 -6.32
C SER A 81 1.94 20.73 -7.10
N THR A 82 2.68 19.65 -7.30
CA THR A 82 2.07 18.36 -7.64
C THR A 82 1.91 17.51 -6.39
N LEU A 83 0.76 16.85 -6.25
CA LEU A 83 0.49 15.94 -5.16
C LEU A 83 0.15 14.55 -5.70
N TRP A 84 0.76 13.51 -5.13
CA TRP A 84 0.24 12.15 -5.26
C TRP A 84 -0.90 11.96 -4.29
N GLU A 85 -2.08 11.70 -4.82
CA GLU A 85 -3.29 11.56 -4.03
C GLU A 85 -3.95 10.20 -4.26
N PHE A 86 -4.49 9.65 -3.17
CA PHE A 86 -5.29 8.44 -3.21
C PHE A 86 -6.75 8.83 -2.96
N HIS A 87 -7.57 8.78 -4.02
CA HIS A 87 -9.00 9.13 -3.92
C HIS A 87 -9.73 8.44 -2.76
N PRO A 88 -9.55 7.12 -2.49
CA PRO A 88 -10.25 6.46 -1.39
C PRO A 88 -9.93 7.04 0.00
N ILE A 89 -8.67 7.40 0.26
CA ILE A 89 -8.26 8.02 1.55
C ILE A 89 -8.68 9.48 1.59
N LYS A 90 -8.47 10.24 0.51
CA LYS A 90 -8.80 11.67 0.44
C LYS A 90 -10.28 11.95 0.67
N THR A 91 -11.15 11.05 0.19
CA THR A 91 -12.60 11.16 0.36
C THR A 91 -13.13 10.54 1.65
N GLY A 92 -12.26 9.89 2.44
CA GLY A 92 -12.66 9.15 3.64
C GLY A 92 -13.48 7.89 3.36
N ARG A 93 -13.58 7.45 2.11
CA ARG A 93 -14.31 6.23 1.70
C ARG A 93 -13.61 4.97 2.21
N HIS A 94 -12.29 4.95 2.16
CA HIS A 94 -11.46 3.91 2.77
C HIS A 94 -10.61 4.50 3.89
N GLN A 95 -10.40 3.75 4.96
CA GLN A 95 -9.53 4.18 6.06
C GLN A 95 -8.04 4.04 5.73
N MET A 96 -7.74 3.18 4.76
CA MET A 96 -6.40 2.90 4.26
C MET A 96 -6.48 2.23 2.90
N ILE A 97 -5.33 1.99 2.28
CA ILE A 97 -5.24 1.29 1.01
C ILE A 97 -4.07 0.32 1.11
N ASN A 98 -4.28 -0.92 0.67
CA ASN A 98 -3.23 -1.92 0.59
C ASN A 98 -2.00 -1.39 -0.19
N ASP A 99 -0.81 -1.66 0.31
CA ASP A 99 0.45 -1.15 -0.25
C ASP A 99 1.32 -2.27 -0.85
N SER A 100 0.70 -3.37 -1.30
CA SER A 100 1.41 -4.40 -2.06
C SER A 100 1.72 -3.95 -3.49
N ASP A 101 2.68 -4.65 -4.09
CA ASP A 101 3.05 -4.50 -5.50
C ASP A 101 1.94 -4.96 -6.48
N GLY A 102 0.95 -5.71 -5.98
CA GLY A 102 -0.19 -6.26 -6.74
C GLY A 102 0.03 -7.66 -7.29
N ASN A 103 1.22 -8.26 -7.14
CA ASN A 103 1.55 -9.58 -7.70
C ASN A 103 1.07 -10.74 -6.81
N GLN A 104 1.20 -10.60 -5.48
CA GLN A 104 0.69 -11.56 -4.48
C GLN A 104 -0.34 -10.92 -3.54
N TYR A 105 -1.29 -10.21 -4.14
CA TYR A 105 -2.32 -9.49 -3.40
C TYR A 105 -3.06 -10.39 -2.39
N PRO A 106 -3.19 -10.02 -1.10
CA PRO A 106 -2.87 -8.71 -0.50
C PRO A 106 -1.50 -8.63 0.21
N PHE A 107 -0.66 -9.65 0.10
CA PHE A 107 0.65 -9.68 0.75
C PHE A 107 1.66 -8.74 0.06
N TYR A 108 2.57 -8.17 0.85
CA TYR A 108 3.38 -7.04 0.41
C TYR A 108 4.35 -7.35 -0.76
N ASP A 109 5.05 -8.49 -0.72
CA ASP A 109 6.09 -8.87 -1.70
C ASP A 109 6.12 -10.39 -1.99
N ILE A 110 6.62 -10.76 -3.17
CA ILE A 110 6.59 -12.11 -3.74
C ILE A 110 7.52 -13.08 -3.02
N PHE A 111 8.68 -12.61 -2.54
CA PHE A 111 9.78 -13.54 -2.25
C PHE A 111 9.77 -14.10 -0.84
N ASN A 112 9.42 -13.32 0.19
CA ASN A 112 9.48 -13.78 1.59
C ASN A 112 8.42 -13.14 2.51
N SER A 113 7.38 -12.49 1.97
CA SER A 113 6.37 -11.84 2.80
C SER A 113 5.26 -12.78 3.26
N ASN A 114 5.16 -13.98 2.69
CA ASN A 114 4.20 -15.01 3.11
C ASN A 114 4.80 -16.42 3.03
N TYR A 115 4.09 -17.37 3.63
CA TYR A 115 4.37 -18.79 3.60
C TYR A 115 3.05 -19.56 3.47
N VAL A 116 3.01 -20.50 2.53
CA VAL A 116 1.86 -21.39 2.33
C VAL A 116 2.11 -22.72 3.02
N ILE A 117 1.17 -23.11 3.87
CA ILE A 117 1.11 -24.42 4.49
C ILE A 117 0.21 -25.29 3.61
N HIS A 118 0.81 -26.29 2.98
CA HIS A 118 0.14 -27.24 2.09
C HIS A 118 -0.62 -28.33 2.86
N HIS A 119 -1.41 -29.11 2.12
CA HIS A 119 -2.08 -30.28 2.67
C HIS A 119 -1.08 -31.35 3.16
N GLY A 120 -1.38 -32.01 4.27
CA GLY A 120 -0.63 -33.16 4.75
C GLY A 120 -0.10 -32.99 6.17
N TYR A 121 0.98 -33.72 6.44
CA TYR A 121 1.65 -33.73 7.75
C TYR A 121 2.61 -32.56 7.86
N ILE A 122 2.55 -31.87 9.00
CA ILE A 122 3.49 -30.83 9.37
C ILE A 122 4.23 -31.32 10.59
N THR A 123 5.54 -31.43 10.46
CA THR A 123 6.45 -31.52 11.62
C THR A 123 6.86 -30.13 12.05
N ASN A 124 7.47 -30.05 13.24
CA ASN A 124 8.07 -28.81 13.75
C ASN A 124 8.79 -28.03 12.65
N LYS A 125 8.29 -26.83 12.36
CA LYS A 125 8.74 -26.02 11.21
C LYS A 125 9.04 -24.60 11.65
N PHE A 126 10.29 -24.21 11.43
CA PHE A 126 10.69 -22.81 11.52
C PHE A 126 10.37 -22.09 10.21
N ILE A 127 9.73 -20.93 10.32
CA ILE A 127 9.36 -20.08 9.18
C ILE A 127 9.89 -18.68 9.44
N GLN A 128 10.52 -18.09 8.43
CA GLN A 128 11.00 -16.72 8.46
C GLN A 128 10.29 -15.91 7.38
N LEU A 129 9.55 -14.89 7.78
CA LEU A 129 8.94 -13.92 6.87
C LEU A 129 9.70 -12.62 6.97
N HIS A 130 9.96 -11.98 5.84
CA HIS A 130 10.53 -10.64 5.84
C HIS A 130 10.22 -9.88 4.56
N TYR A 131 10.22 -8.56 4.66
CA TYR A 131 10.29 -7.69 3.50
C TYR A 131 11.09 -6.43 3.82
N LYS A 132 11.44 -5.72 2.75
CA LYS A 132 12.11 -4.44 2.79
C LYS A 132 11.31 -3.45 1.96
N ASP A 133 11.02 -2.29 2.53
CA ASP A 133 10.33 -1.19 1.86
C ASP A 133 11.25 0.02 1.76
N TYR A 134 11.18 0.71 0.63
CA TYR A 134 11.83 1.99 0.38
C TYR A 134 11.20 2.69 -0.83
N PHE A 135 11.26 4.01 -0.82
CA PHE A 135 10.69 4.83 -1.87
C PHE A 135 11.73 5.16 -2.93
N TYR A 136 11.38 4.92 -4.19
CA TYR A 136 12.25 5.19 -5.34
C TYR A 136 11.53 5.94 -6.47
N PRO A 137 11.02 7.16 -6.23
CA PRO A 137 10.28 7.90 -7.25
C PRO A 137 11.20 8.59 -8.26
N THR A 138 10.63 8.86 -9.44
CA THR A 138 11.22 9.75 -10.46
C THR A 138 10.36 11.00 -10.56
N ILE A 139 10.99 12.16 -10.44
CA ILE A 139 10.30 13.45 -10.38
C ILE A 139 10.86 14.35 -11.47
N ALA A 140 9.99 14.90 -12.30
CA ALA A 140 10.42 15.81 -13.35
C ALA A 140 10.85 17.16 -12.75
N TRP A 141 11.96 17.72 -13.26
CA TRP A 141 12.40 19.06 -12.86
C TRP A 141 11.38 20.14 -13.22
N GLN A 142 10.66 19.92 -14.32
CA GLN A 142 9.65 20.81 -14.88
C GLN A 142 8.39 20.02 -15.19
N LEU A 143 7.24 20.69 -15.18
CA LEU A 143 5.97 20.06 -15.52
C LEU A 143 5.89 19.75 -17.03
N PRO A 144 5.26 18.64 -17.45
CA PRO A 144 5.21 18.24 -18.86
C PRO A 144 4.47 19.23 -19.78
N TYR A 145 3.66 20.14 -19.24
CA TYR A 145 2.88 21.11 -20.02
C TYR A 145 3.50 22.52 -20.04
N SER A 146 4.69 22.73 -19.46
CA SER A 146 5.37 24.04 -19.50
C SER A 146 6.13 24.28 -20.82
N HIS A 147 6.08 23.34 -21.77
CA HIS A 147 6.68 23.49 -23.08
C HIS A 147 6.00 24.62 -23.86
N GLY A 148 6.69 25.75 -23.99
CA GLY A 148 6.36 26.78 -24.97
C GLY A 148 6.13 28.19 -24.45
N ASN A 149 6.02 28.46 -23.13
CA ASN A 149 5.90 29.85 -22.63
C ASN A 149 6.21 30.11 -21.14
N SER A 150 6.91 29.23 -20.40
CA SER A 150 7.48 29.62 -19.10
C SER A 150 8.69 28.78 -18.69
N ASN A 151 9.89 29.36 -18.76
CA ASN A 151 11.14 28.73 -18.33
C ASN A 151 11.26 28.49 -16.80
N ASN A 152 10.22 28.69 -15.99
CA ASN A 152 10.41 28.96 -14.57
C ASN A 152 9.69 28.03 -13.57
N VAL A 153 8.86 27.08 -14.00
CA VAL A 153 8.22 26.13 -13.07
C VAL A 153 9.19 24.99 -12.76
N GLN A 154 10.13 25.26 -11.85
CA GLN A 154 11.19 24.32 -11.47
C GLN A 154 10.93 23.72 -10.10
N LEU A 155 11.23 22.43 -9.96
CA LEU A 155 11.16 21.71 -8.70
C LEU A 155 12.11 22.32 -7.66
N THR A 156 11.59 22.52 -6.46
CA THR A 156 12.29 23.19 -5.34
C THR A 156 12.20 22.43 -4.04
N GLU A 157 11.10 21.71 -3.80
CA GLU A 157 10.95 20.88 -2.62
C GLU A 157 10.28 19.56 -2.97
N ILE A 158 10.66 18.52 -2.24
CA ILE A 158 9.98 17.23 -2.22
C ILE A 158 9.66 16.93 -0.77
N ILE A 159 8.39 16.77 -0.45
CA ILE A 159 7.91 16.47 0.90
C ILE A 159 7.16 15.16 0.86
N ARG A 160 7.56 14.22 1.70
CA ARG A 160 6.89 12.94 1.88
C ARG A 160 6.60 12.74 3.35
N ARG A 161 5.35 12.46 3.67
CA ARG A 161 4.89 12.03 4.99
C ARG A 161 3.88 10.92 4.79
N GLN A 162 4.26 9.71 5.18
CA GLN A 162 3.39 8.56 5.06
C GLN A 162 3.38 7.76 6.34
N GLN A 163 2.26 7.10 6.60
CA GLN A 163 2.12 6.23 7.75
C GLN A 163 1.45 4.92 7.34
N PHE A 164 1.97 3.82 7.87
CA PHE A 164 1.63 2.47 7.44
C PHE A 164 1.27 1.60 8.63
N TRP A 165 0.40 0.63 8.35
CA TRP A 165 0.12 -0.50 9.23
C TRP A 165 0.54 -1.77 8.53
N VAL A 166 1.08 -2.72 9.30
CA VAL A 166 1.44 -4.06 8.84
C VAL A 166 0.73 -5.06 9.74
N TRP A 167 0.02 -6.00 9.14
CA TRP A 167 -0.58 -7.14 9.83
C TRP A 167 0.16 -8.41 9.47
N LEU A 168 0.57 -9.14 10.49
CA LEU A 168 0.90 -10.54 10.35
C LEU A 168 -0.40 -11.33 10.44
N LEU A 169 -0.83 -11.90 9.32
CA LEU A 169 -2.07 -12.64 9.20
C LEU A 169 -1.80 -14.13 9.06
N ALA A 170 -2.60 -14.96 9.73
CA ALA A 170 -2.82 -16.35 9.35
C ALA A 170 -4.20 -16.45 8.70
N ILE A 171 -4.25 -17.06 7.52
CA ILE A 171 -5.46 -17.26 6.74
C ILE A 171 -5.66 -18.75 6.61
N LYS A 172 -6.80 -19.23 7.08
CA LYS A 172 -7.25 -20.60 6.84
C LYS A 172 -8.23 -20.56 5.68
N HIS A 173 -7.84 -21.19 4.58
CA HIS A 173 -8.60 -21.15 3.35
C HIS A 173 -9.78 -22.11 3.36
N GLY A 174 -10.86 -21.72 2.68
CA GLY A 174 -12.01 -22.59 2.47
C GLY A 174 -11.67 -23.89 1.74
N ARG A 175 -12.50 -24.93 1.91
CA ARG A 175 -12.26 -26.28 1.34
C ARG A 175 -12.11 -26.34 -0.19
N ASN A 176 -12.64 -25.35 -0.90
CA ASN A 176 -12.61 -25.28 -2.36
C ASN A 176 -11.41 -24.47 -2.89
N TYR A 177 -10.53 -24.01 -2.01
CA TYR A 177 -9.36 -23.23 -2.39
C TYR A 177 -8.42 -24.03 -3.30
N LYS A 178 -7.99 -23.41 -4.41
CA LYS A 178 -7.03 -23.99 -5.36
C LYS A 178 -5.77 -23.13 -5.36
N TRP A 179 -4.65 -23.74 -4.96
CA TRP A 179 -3.33 -23.13 -4.76
C TRP A 179 -2.67 -22.50 -6.02
N ASN A 180 -3.38 -22.38 -7.13
CA ASN A 180 -2.91 -21.75 -8.38
C ASN A 180 -3.74 -20.52 -8.77
N SER A 181 -4.76 -20.18 -7.98
CA SER A 181 -5.46 -18.91 -8.12
C SER A 181 -4.63 -17.89 -7.36
N TYR A 182 -4.35 -16.72 -7.96
CA TYR A 182 -3.83 -15.55 -7.24
C TYR A 182 -4.43 -15.52 -5.83
N ASN A 183 -3.60 -15.40 -4.79
CA ASN A 183 -3.91 -15.55 -3.35
C ASN A 183 -4.97 -14.57 -2.82
N LEU A 184 -6.09 -14.45 -3.54
CA LEU A 184 -7.22 -13.61 -3.31
C LEU A 184 -7.97 -14.21 -2.12
N ILE A 185 -8.02 -13.43 -1.06
CA ILE A 185 -8.82 -13.74 0.11
C ILE A 185 -10.29 -13.75 -0.29
N ASN A 186 -10.95 -14.89 -0.11
CA ASN A 186 -12.38 -15.00 -0.19
C ASN A 186 -12.98 -14.79 1.20
N ILE A 187 -13.46 -13.58 1.48
CA ILE A 187 -13.99 -13.19 2.81
C ILE A 187 -15.17 -14.07 3.25
N GLU A 188 -15.88 -14.72 2.34
CA GLU A 188 -17.01 -15.62 2.68
C GLU A 188 -16.56 -17.02 3.10
N GLN A 189 -15.38 -17.46 2.65
CA GLN A 189 -14.90 -18.84 2.80
C GLN A 189 -13.66 -18.95 3.68
N ASP A 190 -12.87 -17.88 3.76
CA ASP A 190 -11.59 -17.86 4.46
C ASP A 190 -11.76 -17.29 5.87
N GLU A 191 -11.08 -17.91 6.82
CA GLU A 191 -11.01 -17.45 8.20
C GLU A 191 -9.68 -16.68 8.40
N LEU A 192 -9.77 -15.42 8.80
CA LEU A 192 -8.61 -14.54 8.98
C LEU A 192 -8.29 -14.33 10.46
N TYR A 193 -7.02 -14.55 10.81
CA TYR A 193 -6.50 -14.42 12.16
C TYR A 193 -5.36 -13.40 12.18
N ILE A 194 -5.46 -12.39 13.05
CA ILE A 194 -4.41 -11.39 13.23
C ILE A 194 -3.47 -11.89 14.33
N LEU A 195 -2.24 -12.23 13.96
CA LEU A 195 -1.22 -12.69 14.89
C LEU A 195 -0.53 -11.50 15.57
N ASN A 196 -0.13 -10.50 14.78
CA ASN A 196 0.49 -9.28 15.30
C ASN A 196 0.25 -8.07 14.39
N THR A 197 0.41 -6.86 14.95
CA THR A 197 0.30 -5.60 14.22
C THR A 197 1.52 -4.72 14.45
N ILE A 198 2.02 -4.10 13.38
CA ILE A 198 3.15 -3.16 13.41
C ILE A 198 2.68 -1.83 12.81
N ARG A 199 3.15 -0.71 13.37
CA ARG A 199 3.00 0.63 12.80
C ARG A 199 4.38 1.18 12.46
N TRP A 200 4.52 1.77 11.29
CA TRP A 200 5.70 2.56 10.97
C TRP A 200 5.29 3.80 10.18
N GLN A 201 6.17 4.80 10.14
CA GLN A 201 5.94 6.03 9.39
C GLN A 201 7.20 6.46 8.65
N TYR A 202 7.06 7.38 7.72
CA TYR A 202 8.21 7.88 7.00
C TYR A 202 8.04 9.35 6.69
N GLU A 203 9.04 10.14 7.08
CA GLU A 203 9.11 11.56 6.82
C GLU A 203 10.39 11.90 6.07
N LEU A 204 10.26 12.66 4.98
CA LEU A 204 11.38 13.10 4.16
C LEU A 204 11.08 14.48 3.61
N HIS A 205 12.05 15.38 3.72
CA HIS A 205 12.01 16.70 3.09
C HIS A 205 13.32 16.96 2.35
N ILE A 206 13.24 17.12 1.04
CA ILE A 206 14.38 17.48 0.19
C ILE A 206 14.17 18.90 -0.32
N THR A 207 15.17 19.75 -0.18
CA THR A 207 15.19 21.11 -0.73
C THR A 207 16.24 21.22 -1.84
N LEU A 208 15.87 21.86 -2.95
CA LEU A 208 16.64 21.95 -4.18
C LEU A 208 16.80 23.42 -4.63
N ASP A 209 17.95 23.73 -5.24
CA ASP A 209 18.22 24.97 -5.96
C ASP A 209 18.03 24.77 -7.46
N PRO A 210 16.97 25.30 -8.08
CA PRO A 210 16.79 25.13 -9.51
C PRO A 210 17.81 25.95 -10.34
N TYR A 211 18.48 26.93 -9.74
CA TYR A 211 19.45 27.80 -10.41
C TYR A 211 20.87 27.22 -10.45
N GLN A 212 21.13 26.16 -9.68
CA GLN A 212 22.40 25.44 -9.74
C GLN A 212 22.41 24.47 -10.93
N PRO A 213 23.60 24.14 -11.47
CA PRO A 213 23.74 23.10 -12.48
C PRO A 213 23.34 21.74 -11.92
N ILE A 214 22.90 20.84 -12.80
CA ILE A 214 22.64 19.43 -12.48
C ILE A 214 23.86 18.81 -11.78
N GLY A 215 23.60 18.08 -10.70
CA GLY A 215 24.61 17.52 -9.80
C GLY A 215 24.96 18.44 -8.62
N LYS A 216 24.45 19.68 -8.59
CA LYS A 216 24.66 20.66 -7.51
C LYS A 216 23.35 21.31 -7.04
N ARG A 217 22.19 20.80 -7.46
CA ARG A 217 20.90 21.38 -7.07
C ARG A 217 20.51 21.01 -5.67
N LEU A 218 20.91 19.85 -5.16
CA LEU A 218 20.61 19.47 -3.78
C LEU A 218 21.14 20.50 -2.77
N LYS A 219 20.23 21.11 -2.00
CA LYS A 219 20.60 21.97 -0.85
C LYS A 219 20.61 21.21 0.46
N HIS A 220 19.55 20.44 0.71
CA HIS A 220 19.33 19.79 2.00
C HIS A 220 18.44 18.56 1.87
N ILE A 221 18.69 17.56 2.72
CA ILE A 221 17.85 16.38 2.93
C ILE A 221 17.63 16.26 4.44
N ASP A 222 16.38 16.35 4.86
CA ASP A 222 15.93 15.94 6.19
C ASP A 222 15.23 14.59 6.06
N ASP A 223 15.86 13.54 6.57
CA ASP A 223 15.43 12.13 6.50
C ASP A 223 15.60 11.46 7.88
N ILE A 224 15.36 12.23 8.95
CA ILE A 224 15.46 11.72 10.32
C ILE A 224 14.11 11.16 10.75
N GLN A 225 14.07 9.85 10.99
CA GLN A 225 12.88 9.16 11.51
C GLN A 225 12.85 9.25 13.03
N TYR A 226 12.15 10.26 13.58
CA TYR A 226 12.08 10.49 15.03
C TYR A 226 11.33 9.39 15.79
N GLU A 227 10.26 8.84 15.20
CA GLU A 227 9.54 7.69 15.76
C GLU A 227 10.10 6.40 15.18
N LYS A 228 10.50 5.48 16.06
CA LYS A 228 10.82 4.10 15.65
C LYS A 228 9.55 3.34 15.26
N PRO A 229 9.64 2.29 14.43
CA PRO A 229 8.52 1.39 14.21
C PRO A 229 8.03 0.81 15.54
N ILE A 230 6.72 0.65 15.66
CA ILE A 230 6.06 0.19 16.88
C ILE A 230 5.39 -1.16 16.62
N ILE A 231 5.73 -2.15 17.43
CA ILE A 231 5.05 -3.44 17.49
C ILE A 231 3.97 -3.31 18.56
N LEU A 232 2.70 -3.59 18.22
CA LEU A 232 1.59 -3.37 19.13
C LEU A 232 1.37 -4.59 20.03
N ASP A 233 1.20 -4.35 21.33
CA ASP A 233 0.77 -5.39 22.28
C ASP A 233 -0.67 -5.86 22.02
N LYS A 234 -1.50 -4.95 21.48
CA LYS A 234 -2.89 -5.23 21.12
C LYS A 234 -3.13 -5.01 19.64
N ASN A 235 -3.57 -6.06 18.97
CA ASN A 235 -3.82 -6.05 17.54
C ASN A 235 -4.85 -5.00 17.11
N LYS A 236 -4.53 -4.29 16.02
CA LYS A 236 -5.45 -3.39 15.35
C LYS A 236 -6.37 -4.20 14.46
N LYS A 237 -7.67 -3.91 14.47
CA LYS A 237 -8.61 -4.53 13.53
C LYS A 237 -8.19 -4.23 12.08
N LEU A 238 -8.32 -5.24 11.22
CA LEU A 238 -7.95 -5.21 9.80
C LEU A 238 -9.15 -4.70 8.98
N PRO A 239 -9.11 -3.51 8.37
CA PRO A 239 -10.18 -3.07 7.48
C PRO A 239 -10.12 -3.79 6.14
N LEU A 240 -11.27 -3.96 5.50
CA LEU A 240 -11.37 -4.62 4.20
C LEU A 240 -10.52 -3.94 3.13
N SER A 241 -10.38 -2.60 3.18
CA SER A 241 -9.54 -1.82 2.28
C SER A 241 -8.05 -2.15 2.36
N ALA A 242 -7.58 -2.81 3.42
CA ALA A 242 -6.21 -3.33 3.53
C ALA A 242 -6.01 -4.63 2.76
N ILE A 243 -7.09 -5.32 2.36
CA ILE A 243 -7.04 -6.63 1.69
C ILE A 243 -7.95 -6.73 0.46
N ASN A 244 -8.52 -5.61 0.01
CA ASN A 244 -9.31 -5.52 -1.22
C ASN A 244 -8.83 -4.36 -2.10
N PRO A 245 -8.92 -4.52 -3.43
CA PRO A 245 -8.50 -3.48 -4.36
C PRO A 245 -9.28 -2.17 -4.12
N PRO A 246 -8.70 -1.04 -4.54
CA PRO A 246 -7.41 -0.92 -5.21
C PRO A 246 -6.22 -0.98 -4.23
N HIS A 247 -5.02 -1.26 -4.74
CA HIS A 247 -3.77 -1.03 -4.00
C HIS A 247 -3.18 0.35 -4.33
N CYS A 248 -2.21 0.84 -3.56
CA CYS A 248 -1.69 2.21 -3.65
C CYS A 248 -1.25 2.57 -5.07
N ASN A 249 -0.47 1.71 -5.73
CA ASN A 249 0.01 1.94 -7.10
C ASN A 249 -1.11 2.01 -8.15
N ALA A 250 -2.26 1.37 -7.90
CA ALA A 250 -3.40 1.42 -8.80
C ALA A 250 -4.34 2.60 -8.50
N ALA A 251 -4.46 2.99 -7.24
CA ALA A 251 -5.34 4.07 -6.77
C ALA A 251 -4.75 5.47 -6.93
N GLN A 252 -3.42 5.57 -7.08
CA GLN A 252 -2.71 6.85 -7.08
C GLN A 252 -2.95 7.70 -8.32
N SER A 253 -3.06 9.00 -8.09
CA SER A 253 -3.12 10.02 -9.13
C SER A 253 -2.14 11.14 -8.82
N LEU A 254 -1.48 11.68 -9.84
CA LEU A 254 -0.65 12.87 -9.72
C LEU A 254 -1.45 14.08 -10.22
N ILE A 255 -1.71 15.05 -9.34
CA ILE A 255 -2.49 16.24 -9.67
C ILE A 255 -1.65 17.48 -9.41
N TRP A 256 -1.65 18.39 -10.39
CA TRP A 256 -1.11 19.74 -10.26
C TRP A 256 -2.14 20.66 -9.63
N TYR A 257 -1.71 21.38 -8.59
CA TYR A 257 -2.47 22.41 -7.90
C TYR A 257 -1.74 23.75 -8.04
N PRO A 258 -2.23 24.66 -8.91
CA PRO A 258 -1.63 25.98 -9.06
C PRO A 258 -1.88 26.86 -7.83
N ASN A 259 -0.93 27.73 -7.49
CA ASN A 259 -1.12 28.72 -6.42
C ASN A 259 -2.05 29.87 -6.86
N ASN A 260 -2.07 30.17 -8.16
CA ASN A 260 -2.97 31.16 -8.72
C ASN A 260 -4.40 30.61 -8.75
N LYS A 261 -5.28 31.19 -7.94
CA LYS A 261 -6.69 30.75 -7.81
C LYS A 261 -7.52 30.84 -9.10
N LYS A 262 -7.05 31.57 -10.12
CA LYS A 262 -7.70 31.62 -11.44
C LYS A 262 -7.42 30.37 -12.27
N ASP A 263 -6.31 29.69 -11.98
CA ASP A 263 -5.92 28.47 -12.69
C ASP A 263 -6.58 27.26 -12.04
N GLN A 264 -6.99 26.30 -12.87
CA GLN A 264 -7.64 25.07 -12.41
C GLN A 264 -6.61 23.97 -12.11
N PRO A 265 -6.86 23.10 -11.11
CA PRO A 265 -6.09 21.88 -10.93
C PRO A 265 -6.08 21.01 -12.20
N LYS A 266 -4.96 20.32 -12.45
CA LYS A 266 -4.78 19.49 -13.65
C LYS A 266 -4.33 18.10 -13.28
N LEU A 267 -5.01 17.09 -13.82
CA LEU A 267 -4.59 15.69 -13.69
C LEU A 267 -3.39 15.43 -14.61
N ILE A 268 -2.24 15.09 -14.03
CA ILE A 268 -1.02 14.72 -14.77
C ILE A 268 -1.00 13.21 -15.00
N ILE A 269 -1.21 12.44 -13.92
CA ILE A 269 -1.22 10.97 -13.98
C ILE A 269 -2.56 10.50 -13.44
N PRO A 270 -3.41 9.85 -14.26
CA PRO A 270 -4.67 9.28 -13.84
C PRO A 270 -4.48 7.96 -13.08
N PRO A 271 -5.47 7.58 -12.26
CA PRO A 271 -5.42 6.31 -11.55
C PRO A 271 -5.68 5.15 -12.51
N LYS A 272 -5.09 3.99 -12.19
CA LYS A 272 -5.38 2.74 -12.92
C LYS A 272 -6.69 2.13 -12.45
N GLN A 273 -7.08 2.34 -11.19
CA GLN A 273 -8.32 1.83 -10.61
C GLN A 273 -9.06 2.92 -9.84
N ILE A 274 -10.39 2.94 -9.95
CA ILE A 274 -11.30 3.85 -9.24
C ILE A 274 -12.40 3.06 -8.53
N ILE A 275 -12.82 3.58 -7.37
CA ILE A 275 -13.85 2.98 -6.53
C ILE A 275 -15.24 3.63 -6.70
N VAL A 276 -15.30 4.78 -7.39
CA VAL A 276 -16.54 5.48 -7.74
C VAL A 276 -16.60 5.73 -9.25
N PRO A 277 -17.79 5.96 -9.84
CA PRO A 277 -17.88 6.36 -11.25
C PRO A 277 -17.00 7.56 -11.58
N TRP A 278 -16.44 7.60 -12.80
CA TRP A 278 -15.45 8.60 -13.19
C TRP A 278 -15.88 10.05 -12.99
N LYS A 279 -17.16 10.37 -13.29
CA LYS A 279 -17.70 11.72 -13.07
C LYS A 279 -17.66 12.12 -11.59
N GLN A 280 -18.00 11.19 -10.70
CA GLN A 280 -17.92 11.40 -9.26
C GLN A 280 -16.46 11.48 -8.80
N TRP A 281 -15.56 10.69 -9.39
CA TRP A 281 -14.13 10.77 -9.11
C TRP A 281 -13.56 12.15 -9.45
N LEU A 282 -13.90 12.73 -10.60
CA LEU A 282 -13.49 14.10 -10.97
C LEU A 282 -14.00 15.12 -9.95
N ASN A 283 -15.27 14.99 -9.53
CA ASN A 283 -15.90 15.82 -8.50
C ASN A 283 -15.15 15.77 -7.17
N ASP A 284 -14.93 14.58 -6.66
CA ASP A 284 -14.26 14.35 -5.39
C ASP A 284 -12.81 14.84 -5.42
N MET A 285 -12.15 14.77 -6.58
CA MET A 285 -10.77 15.22 -6.77
C MET A 285 -10.66 16.69 -7.20
N THR A 286 -11.77 17.44 -7.17
CA THR A 286 -11.83 18.89 -7.49
C THR A 286 -11.34 19.25 -8.91
N LEU A 287 -11.65 18.39 -9.88
CA LEU A 287 -11.23 18.54 -11.30
C LEU A 287 -12.38 19.00 -12.22
N ASN A 288 -13.43 19.61 -11.65
CA ASN A 288 -14.72 19.86 -12.32
C ASN A 288 -14.69 20.95 -13.38
N GLY A 289 -13.64 21.76 -13.43
CA GLY A 289 -13.45 22.73 -14.52
C GLY A 289 -13.20 22.07 -15.89
N ASN A 290 -13.04 20.74 -15.95
CA ASN A 290 -12.75 19.98 -17.16
C ASN A 290 -13.88 18.97 -17.47
N ASP A 291 -15.09 19.44 -17.80
CA ASP A 291 -16.23 18.58 -18.20
C ASP A 291 -15.91 17.66 -19.39
N GLU A 292 -14.84 17.94 -20.14
CA GLU A 292 -14.38 17.14 -21.28
C GLU A 292 -13.39 16.02 -20.93
N MET A 293 -12.94 15.90 -19.67
CA MET A 293 -11.98 14.86 -19.27
C MET A 293 -12.61 13.47 -19.33
N LYS A 294 -12.41 12.78 -20.46
CA LYS A 294 -12.85 11.40 -20.65
C LYS A 294 -12.02 10.45 -19.80
N LYS A 295 -12.71 9.46 -19.21
CA LYS A 295 -12.09 8.33 -18.53
C LYS A 295 -11.11 7.64 -19.49
N LEU A 296 -9.85 7.48 -19.08
CA LEU A 296 -8.91 6.70 -19.88
C LEU A 296 -9.37 5.23 -19.97
N LYS A 297 -9.24 4.62 -21.15
CA LYS A 297 -9.63 3.22 -21.40
C LYS A 297 -9.01 2.23 -20.40
N GLN A 298 -7.80 2.54 -19.92
CA GLN A 298 -7.04 1.73 -18.97
C GLN A 298 -7.47 1.89 -17.50
N CYS A 299 -8.35 2.84 -17.19
CA CYS A 299 -8.84 3.05 -15.82
C CYS A 299 -9.96 2.04 -15.53
N GLN A 300 -9.75 1.10 -14.63
CA GLN A 300 -10.73 0.09 -14.25
C GLN A 300 -11.60 0.58 -13.09
N PHE A 301 -12.90 0.30 -13.16
CA PHE A 301 -13.80 0.49 -12.01
C PHE A 301 -13.84 -0.81 -11.20
N VAL A 302 -13.44 -0.74 -9.92
CA VAL A 302 -13.37 -1.91 -9.03
C VAL A 302 -14.48 -1.92 -7.98
N GLY A 303 -15.34 -0.90 -7.97
CA GLY A 303 -16.43 -0.76 -7.01
C GLY A 303 -15.99 -0.15 -5.68
N GLU A 304 -16.97 0.27 -4.88
CA GLU A 304 -16.77 0.80 -3.54
C GLU A 304 -17.03 -0.29 -2.50
N LEU A 305 -16.17 -0.36 -1.48
CA LEU A 305 -16.39 -1.19 -0.31
C LEU A 305 -17.26 -0.42 0.68
N LEU A 306 -18.58 -0.59 0.59
CA LEU A 306 -19.53 0.05 1.50
C LEU A 306 -19.13 -0.26 2.97
N HIS A 307 -18.79 0.81 3.71
CA HIS A 307 -18.45 0.84 5.14
C HIS A 307 -17.08 0.33 5.59
N ASP A 308 -16.12 0.07 4.68
CA ASP A 308 -14.74 -0.38 4.98
C ASP A 308 -14.65 -1.24 6.27
N LYS A 309 -15.45 -2.32 6.26
CA LYS A 309 -15.73 -3.11 7.45
C LYS A 309 -14.42 -3.61 8.07
N LYS A 310 -14.34 -3.61 9.39
CA LYS A 310 -13.17 -4.09 10.13
C LYS A 310 -13.36 -5.55 10.51
N ILE A 311 -12.43 -6.40 10.08
CA ILE A 311 -12.25 -7.78 10.51
C ILE A 311 -11.35 -7.80 11.77
N GLY A 312 -11.69 -8.68 12.72
CA GLY A 312 -11.04 -8.79 14.04
C GLY A 312 -11.80 -8.01 15.12
N ILE A 313 -11.92 -8.47 16.37
CA ILE A 313 -11.15 -9.45 17.15
C ILE A 313 -12.05 -10.68 17.35
N ILE A 314 -11.67 -11.88 16.88
CA ILE A 314 -12.27 -13.11 17.39
C ILE A 314 -11.53 -13.40 18.70
N ASN A 315 -12.08 -12.90 19.82
CA ASN A 315 -11.76 -13.48 21.12
C ASN A 315 -12.32 -14.89 21.09
N CYS A 316 -11.52 -15.86 21.52
CA CYS A 316 -11.88 -17.27 21.61
C CYS A 316 -13.03 -17.48 22.60
N TYR A 317 -14.27 -17.15 22.26
CA TYR A 317 -15.48 -17.66 22.89
C TYR A 317 -16.59 -17.79 21.85
N ARG A 318 -17.21 -18.98 21.86
CA ARG A 318 -18.22 -19.53 20.93
C ARG A 318 -19.33 -18.58 20.46
N ASN A 319 -19.82 -18.91 19.26
CA ASN A 319 -21.11 -18.57 18.62
C ASN A 319 -21.27 -17.06 18.30
N ASP A 320 -21.70 -16.61 17.12
CA ASP A 320 -22.72 -17.11 16.21
C ASP A 320 -22.64 -16.33 14.88
N GLN A 321 -23.36 -16.88 13.90
CA GLN A 321 -23.86 -16.27 12.64
C GLN A 321 -22.91 -16.00 11.47
N LYS A 322 -23.00 -16.92 10.49
CA LYS A 322 -22.65 -16.72 9.07
C LYS A 322 -23.29 -15.45 8.53
N LEU A 323 -22.47 -14.55 7.98
CA LEU A 323 -22.92 -13.35 7.27
C LEU A 323 -22.86 -13.58 5.76
N SER A 324 -24.03 -13.44 5.13
CA SER A 324 -24.19 -13.22 3.69
C SER A 324 -23.72 -11.80 3.36
N THR A 325 -22.83 -11.65 2.38
CA THR A 325 -22.52 -10.37 1.77
C THR A 325 -22.58 -10.52 0.27
N ASP A 326 -23.58 -9.91 -0.37
CA ASP A 326 -23.63 -9.82 -1.82
C ASP A 326 -22.40 -9.06 -2.34
N LEU A 327 -21.40 -9.76 -2.87
CA LEU A 327 -20.29 -9.17 -3.60
C LEU A 327 -20.24 -9.65 -5.04
N VAL A 328 -20.18 -8.63 -5.89
CA VAL A 328 -20.15 -8.66 -7.35
C VAL A 328 -18.96 -9.51 -7.82
N ASN A 329 -19.25 -10.51 -8.65
CA ASN A 329 -18.29 -11.32 -9.40
C ASN A 329 -17.28 -10.44 -10.17
N LEU A 330 -16.13 -10.13 -9.56
CA LEU A 330 -14.99 -9.55 -10.26
C LEU A 330 -14.22 -10.67 -10.98
N ARG A 331 -14.81 -11.21 -12.06
CA ARG A 331 -14.05 -12.02 -13.03
C ARG A 331 -13.23 -11.07 -13.90
N SER A 332 -11.93 -11.01 -13.68
CA SER A 332 -10.98 -10.55 -14.68
C SER A 332 -11.05 -11.49 -15.89
N ARG A 333 -11.79 -11.11 -16.93
CA ARG A 333 -11.69 -11.77 -18.24
C ARG A 333 -10.41 -11.26 -18.90
N SER A 334 -9.34 -12.02 -18.78
CA SER A 334 -8.26 -12.01 -19.78
C SER A 334 -8.84 -12.48 -21.11
N ARG A 335 -8.72 -11.67 -22.16
CA ARG A 335 -8.90 -12.10 -23.54
C ARG A 335 -7.58 -11.93 -24.28
N GLY A 336 -7.33 -12.90 -25.16
CA GLY A 336 -6.09 -13.20 -25.87
C GLY A 336 -5.54 -12.09 -26.74
#